data_AF-A0A085GAR0-F1
#
_entry.id   AF-A0A085GAR0-F1
#
_cell.length_a   1.000
_cell.length_b   1.000
_cell.length_c   1.000
_cell.angle_alpha   90.00
_cell.angle_beta   90.00
_cell.angle_gamma   90.00
#
_symmetry.space_group_name_H-M   'P 1'
#
loop_
_entity.id
_entity.type
_entity.pdbx_description
1 polymer ?
#
loop_
_entity_poly.entity_id
_entity_poly.type
_entity_poly.pdbx_seq_one_letter_code
_entity_poly.pdbx_strand_id
1 'polypeptide(L)'
;MKLSLKKLTEEIDYLDGYIGGVRQELHFTQNRLFEISLVSNQRELFLTSLIEERTQKLIEINSLQEKIDSVSKVDDLKKKRESLREDIDKCFTKIASLEAANAKRREFVNFKLSELATKVLEEDSGNEEKFKTATTLSSEIDFAKDRWLINERVNYSDSSNVVKKTALHLAFLLLAIQDRECRYPRFSIMDFECGDINEGRSRNLQKLIVSSLKDAENYQLIMTTSKVEPSLNNDIYGVGRYYDKNDYILKG
;
A
#
# COMPACT_ATOMS: atom_id res chain seq x y z
N MET A 1 123.38 33.74 -41.77
CA MET A 1 122.82 32.43 -41.41
C MET A 1 122.60 32.24 -39.90
N LYS A 2 123.58 32.50 -39.02
CA LYS A 2 123.42 32.36 -37.55
C LYS A 2 122.37 33.28 -36.88
N LEU A 3 122.12 34.49 -37.40
CA LEU A 3 121.18 35.45 -36.81
C LEU A 3 119.69 35.14 -37.07
N SER A 4 119.40 34.41 -38.16
CA SER A 4 118.02 34.02 -38.54
C SER A 4 117.54 32.78 -37.79
N LEU A 5 118.43 31.83 -37.52
CA LEU A 5 118.14 30.66 -36.69
C LEU A 5 117.77 31.07 -35.26
N LYS A 6 118.50 32.03 -34.68
CA LYS A 6 118.25 32.51 -33.30
C LYS A 6 116.87 33.16 -33.13
N LYS A 7 116.45 33.99 -34.09
CA LYS A 7 115.10 34.59 -34.11
C LYS A 7 113.99 33.54 -34.24
N LEU A 8 114.19 32.54 -35.10
CA LEU A 8 113.25 31.42 -35.23
C LEU A 8 113.16 30.59 -33.95
N THR A 9 114.27 30.43 -33.21
CA THR A 9 114.27 29.71 -31.93
C THR A 9 113.51 30.50 -30.86
N GLU A 10 113.73 31.82 -30.80
CA GLU A 10 113.00 32.72 -29.89
C GLU A 10 111.48 32.78 -30.21
N GLU A 11 111.09 32.74 -31.49
CA GLU A 11 109.69 32.63 -31.90
C GLU A 11 109.06 31.27 -31.55
N ILE A 12 109.81 30.16 -31.70
CA ILE A 12 109.35 28.83 -31.30
C ILE A 12 109.15 28.78 -29.78
N ASP A 13 110.09 29.29 -28.99
CA ASP A 13 109.96 29.33 -27.53
C ASP A 13 108.77 30.20 -27.09
N TYR A 14 108.52 31.31 -27.78
CA TYR A 14 107.34 32.16 -27.54
C TYR A 14 106.03 31.44 -27.90
N LEU A 15 105.99 30.78 -29.06
CA LEU A 15 104.82 30.03 -29.53
C LEU A 15 104.55 28.80 -28.65
N ASP A 16 105.57 28.10 -28.17
CA ASP A 16 105.43 26.98 -27.24
C ASP A 16 104.94 27.47 -25.87
N GLY A 17 105.42 28.62 -25.40
CA GLY A 17 104.89 29.30 -24.21
C GLY A 17 103.42 29.68 -24.37
N TYR A 18 103.05 30.25 -25.53
CA TYR A 18 101.68 30.64 -25.84
C TYR A 18 100.75 29.42 -25.97
N ILE A 19 101.18 28.36 -26.66
CA ILE A 19 100.45 27.08 -26.76
C ILE A 19 100.32 26.43 -25.38
N GLY A 20 101.35 26.50 -24.54
CA GLY A 20 101.31 26.05 -23.15
C GLY A 20 100.25 26.79 -22.34
N GLY A 21 100.19 28.12 -22.46
CA GLY A 21 99.16 28.95 -21.83
C GLY A 21 97.75 28.62 -22.31
N VAL A 22 97.54 28.52 -23.62
CA VAL A 22 96.24 28.17 -24.21
C VAL A 22 95.81 26.75 -23.81
N ARG A 23 96.73 25.79 -23.69
CA ARG A 23 96.42 24.44 -23.20
C ARG A 23 95.99 24.44 -21.74
N GLN A 24 96.63 25.24 -20.89
CA GLN A 24 96.20 25.39 -19.50
C GLN A 24 94.81 26.02 -19.41
N GLU A 25 94.54 27.04 -20.22
CA GLU A 25 93.24 27.71 -20.26
C GLU A 25 92.12 26.79 -20.81
N LEU A 26 92.44 25.98 -21.82
CA LEU A 26 91.55 24.93 -22.33
C LEU A 26 91.23 23.90 -21.25
N HIS A 27 92.24 23.40 -20.53
CA HIS A 27 92.06 22.42 -19.46
C HIS A 27 91.24 23.00 -18.30
N PHE A 28 91.47 24.27 -17.96
CA PHE A 28 90.69 24.98 -16.94
C PHE A 28 89.22 25.12 -17.37
N THR A 29 88.97 25.49 -18.63
CA THR A 29 87.63 25.67 -19.17
C THR A 29 86.88 24.33 -19.28
N GLN A 30 87.57 23.25 -19.67
CA GLN A 30 87.02 21.89 -19.70
C GLN A 30 86.61 21.41 -18.31
N ASN A 31 87.42 21.65 -17.29
CA ASN A 31 87.09 21.32 -15.90
C ASN A 31 85.86 22.10 -15.41
N ARG A 32 85.77 23.40 -15.71
CA ARG A 32 84.59 24.21 -15.37
C ARG A 32 83.33 23.72 -16.06
N LEU A 33 83.41 23.35 -17.35
CA LEU A 33 82.27 22.79 -18.08
C LEU A 33 81.80 21.47 -17.44
N PHE A 34 82.74 20.61 -17.05
CA PHE A 34 82.45 19.34 -16.40
C PHE A 34 81.74 19.54 -15.05
N GLU A 35 82.23 20.44 -14.19
CA GLU A 35 81.58 20.78 -12.92
C GLU A 35 80.17 21.34 -13.11
N ILE A 36 79.98 22.24 -14.08
CA ILE A 36 78.65 22.79 -14.40
C ILE A 36 77.70 21.66 -14.85
N SER A 37 78.17 20.72 -15.67
CA SER A 37 77.34 19.59 -16.12
C SER A 37 76.94 18.66 -14.96
N LEU A 38 77.85 18.41 -14.00
CA LEU A 38 77.58 17.62 -12.80
C LEU A 38 76.51 18.27 -11.92
N VAL A 39 76.61 19.57 -11.68
CA VAL A 39 75.62 20.34 -10.92
C VAL A 39 74.26 20.36 -11.63
N SER A 40 74.26 20.46 -12.96
CA SER A 40 73.03 20.38 -13.76
C SER A 40 72.33 19.02 -13.61
N ASN A 41 73.10 17.94 -13.66
CA ASN A 41 72.58 16.57 -13.53
C ASN A 41 72.00 16.31 -12.11
N GLN A 42 72.67 16.81 -11.06
CA GLN A 42 72.14 16.74 -9.69
C GLN A 42 70.82 17.50 -9.53
N ARG A 43 70.69 18.67 -10.17
CA ARG A 43 69.44 19.43 -10.17
C ARG A 43 68.33 18.70 -10.92
N GLU A 44 68.62 18.08 -12.05
CA GLU A 44 67.66 17.26 -12.81
C GLU A 44 67.17 16.07 -12.00
N LEU A 45 68.07 15.36 -11.30
CA LEU A 45 67.69 14.27 -10.39
C LEU A 45 66.78 14.76 -9.26
N PHE A 46 67.12 15.89 -8.64
CA PHE A 46 66.29 16.48 -7.59
C PHE A 46 64.91 16.92 -8.11
N LEU A 47 64.85 17.58 -9.27
CA LEU A 47 63.60 17.95 -9.94
C LEU A 47 62.74 16.72 -10.27
N THR A 48 63.37 15.65 -10.74
CA THR A 48 62.68 14.39 -11.05
C THR A 48 62.05 13.81 -9.78
N SER A 49 62.79 13.75 -8.68
CA SER A 49 62.27 13.25 -7.40
C SER A 49 61.09 14.10 -6.86
N LEU A 50 61.16 15.44 -7.00
CA LEU A 50 60.07 16.34 -6.65
C LEU A 50 58.82 16.13 -7.52
N ILE A 51 59.01 15.88 -8.82
CA ILE A 51 57.91 15.59 -9.75
C ILE A 51 57.26 14.26 -9.40
N GLU A 52 58.04 13.24 -9.06
CA GLU A 52 57.54 11.94 -8.60
C GLU A 52 56.71 12.08 -7.32
N GLU A 53 57.23 12.78 -6.30
CA GLU A 53 56.51 13.01 -5.05
C GLU A 53 55.21 13.79 -5.28
N ARG A 54 55.26 14.85 -6.12
CA ARG A 54 54.08 15.62 -6.51
C ARG A 54 53.04 14.73 -7.20
N THR A 55 53.48 13.87 -8.11
CA THR A 55 52.60 12.96 -8.85
C THR A 55 51.94 11.97 -7.90
N GLN A 56 52.70 11.42 -6.95
CA GLN A 56 52.19 10.51 -5.95
C GLN A 56 51.11 11.18 -5.07
N LYS A 57 51.36 12.42 -4.61
CA LYS A 57 50.36 13.21 -3.88
C LYS A 57 49.12 13.54 -4.71
N LEU A 58 49.27 13.85 -6.00
CA LEU A 58 48.14 14.11 -6.90
C LEU A 58 47.26 12.87 -7.09
N ILE A 59 47.88 11.68 -7.24
CA ILE A 59 47.15 10.41 -7.32
C ILE A 59 46.37 10.17 -6.02
N GLU A 60 46.99 10.43 -4.87
CA GLU A 60 46.34 10.28 -3.57
C GLU A 60 45.13 11.24 -3.42
N ILE A 61 45.30 12.51 -3.77
CA ILE A 61 44.22 13.51 -3.77
C ILE A 61 43.05 13.08 -4.65
N ASN A 62 43.32 12.66 -5.89
CA ASN A 62 42.28 12.19 -6.80
C ASN A 62 41.53 10.99 -6.22
N SER A 63 42.25 10.03 -5.63
CA SER A 63 41.63 8.86 -4.99
C SER A 63 40.76 9.23 -3.78
N LEU A 64 41.13 10.27 -3.03
CA LEU A 64 40.35 10.78 -1.91
C LEU A 64 39.09 11.52 -2.40
N GLN A 65 39.19 12.22 -3.52
CA GLN A 65 38.05 12.90 -4.14
C GLN A 65 36.98 11.93 -4.63
N GLU A 66 37.37 10.83 -5.28
CA GLU A 66 36.44 9.76 -5.68
C GLU A 66 35.74 9.11 -4.47
N LYS A 67 36.44 9.00 -3.33
CA LYS A 67 35.85 8.52 -2.07
C LYS A 67 34.83 9.49 -1.50
N ILE A 68 35.05 10.81 -1.59
CA ILE A 68 34.09 11.83 -1.14
C ILE A 68 32.77 11.73 -1.93
N ASP A 69 32.86 11.58 -3.26
CA ASP A 69 31.66 11.41 -4.11
C ASP A 69 30.91 10.11 -3.83
N SER A 70 31.64 9.07 -3.42
CA SER A 70 31.03 7.81 -3.00
C SER A 70 30.32 7.96 -1.64
N VAL A 71 30.90 8.72 -0.71
CA VAL A 71 30.31 9.01 0.60
C VAL A 71 29.03 9.83 0.48
N SER A 72 28.99 10.85 -0.39
CA SER A 72 27.78 11.66 -0.59
C SER A 72 26.60 10.82 -1.09
N LYS A 73 26.83 9.93 -2.07
CA LYS A 73 25.82 8.97 -2.55
C LYS A 73 25.34 8.04 -1.44
N VAL A 74 26.25 7.58 -0.58
CA VAL A 74 25.90 6.73 0.57
C VAL A 74 25.02 7.49 1.55
N ASP A 75 25.30 8.77 1.83
CA ASP A 75 24.49 9.58 2.73
C ASP A 75 23.09 9.88 2.16
N ASP A 76 22.97 10.10 0.86
CA ASP A 76 21.66 10.24 0.21
C ASP A 76 20.85 8.95 0.26
N LEU A 77 21.50 7.79 0.06
CA LEU A 77 20.85 6.49 0.22
C LEU A 77 20.43 6.24 1.67
N LYS A 78 21.20 6.68 2.67
CA LYS A 78 20.80 6.60 4.08
C LYS A 78 19.56 7.44 4.37
N LYS A 79 19.52 8.69 3.90
CA LYS A 79 18.35 9.58 4.05
C LYS A 79 17.11 8.97 3.41
N LYS A 80 17.24 8.45 2.19
CA LYS A 80 16.12 7.78 1.49
C LYS A 80 15.66 6.52 2.22
N ARG A 81 16.58 5.75 2.77
CA ARG A 81 16.24 4.58 3.60
C ARG A 81 15.48 5.00 4.85
N GLU A 82 15.90 6.07 5.53
CA GLU A 82 15.24 6.59 6.73
C GLU A 82 13.83 7.09 6.41
N SER A 83 13.66 7.89 5.35
CA SER A 83 12.33 8.36 4.93
C SER A 83 11.39 7.21 4.57
N LEU A 84 11.89 6.21 3.84
CA LEU A 84 11.10 5.01 3.52
C LEU A 84 10.73 4.21 4.78
N ARG A 85 11.61 4.17 5.78
CA ARG A 85 11.33 3.51 7.05
C ARG A 85 10.20 4.21 7.80
N GLU A 86 10.24 5.53 7.87
CA GLU A 86 9.16 6.31 8.48
C GLU A 86 7.83 6.10 7.77
N ASP A 87 7.84 6.04 6.43
CA ASP A 87 6.62 5.81 5.66
C ASP A 87 6.08 4.40 5.86
N ILE A 88 6.96 3.40 5.98
CA ILE A 88 6.59 2.03 6.35
C ILE A 88 5.92 2.01 7.73
N ASP A 89 6.52 2.67 8.73
CA ASP A 89 5.99 2.72 10.09
C ASP A 89 4.63 3.43 10.15
N LYS A 90 4.46 4.53 9.39
CA LYS A 90 3.17 5.21 9.22
C LYS A 90 2.13 4.28 8.59
N CYS A 91 2.51 3.54 7.55
CA CYS A 91 1.63 2.57 6.90
C CYS A 91 1.18 1.48 7.87
N PHE A 92 2.10 0.88 8.62
CA PHE A 92 1.76 -0.14 9.62
C PHE A 92 0.83 0.38 10.70
N THR A 93 1.11 1.57 11.24
CA THR A 93 0.24 2.22 12.22
C THR A 93 -1.15 2.46 11.64
N LYS A 94 -1.24 2.92 10.38
CA LYS A 94 -2.51 3.14 9.71
C LYS A 94 -3.27 1.82 9.49
N ILE A 95 -2.61 0.76 9.04
CA ILE A 95 -3.20 -0.56 8.86
C ILE A 95 -3.78 -1.06 10.19
N ALA A 96 -2.99 -1.05 11.27
CA ALA A 96 -3.45 -1.49 12.58
C ALA A 96 -4.68 -0.70 13.07
N SER A 97 -4.70 0.62 12.84
CA SER A 97 -5.87 1.46 13.18
C SER A 97 -7.12 1.10 12.36
N LEU A 98 -6.95 0.81 11.08
CA LEU A 98 -8.05 0.45 10.17
C LEU A 98 -8.57 -0.96 10.48
N GLU A 99 -7.69 -1.90 10.81
CA GLU A 99 -8.07 -3.25 11.22
C GLU A 99 -8.88 -3.24 12.51
N ALA A 100 -8.45 -2.47 13.51
CA ALA A 100 -9.19 -2.30 14.76
C ALA A 100 -10.57 -1.66 14.52
N ALA A 101 -10.65 -0.62 13.69
CA ALA A 101 -11.91 0.01 13.32
C ALA A 101 -12.85 -0.96 12.57
N ASN A 102 -12.31 -1.76 11.65
CA ASN A 102 -13.06 -2.74 10.89
C ASN A 102 -13.57 -3.89 11.79
N ALA A 103 -12.75 -4.37 12.73
CA ALA A 103 -13.16 -5.38 13.71
C ALA A 103 -14.35 -4.88 14.55
N LYS A 104 -14.24 -3.66 15.10
CA LYS A 104 -15.32 -3.04 15.90
C LYS A 104 -16.58 -2.81 15.07
N ARG A 105 -16.43 -2.39 13.80
CA ARG A 105 -17.54 -2.18 12.87
C ARG A 105 -18.26 -3.50 12.57
N ARG A 106 -17.52 -4.57 12.35
CA ARG A 106 -18.07 -5.91 12.10
C ARG A 106 -18.86 -6.43 13.29
N GLU A 107 -18.33 -6.27 14.49
CA GLU A 107 -19.03 -6.63 15.73
C GLU A 107 -20.34 -5.87 15.87
N PHE A 108 -20.32 -4.54 15.66
CA PHE A 108 -21.52 -3.71 15.68
C PHE A 108 -22.57 -4.16 14.66
N VAL A 109 -22.17 -4.38 13.40
CA VAL A 109 -23.08 -4.81 12.33
C VAL A 109 -23.68 -6.17 12.64
N ASN A 110 -22.88 -7.14 13.06
CA ASN A 110 -23.37 -8.48 13.41
C ASN A 110 -24.36 -8.43 14.59
N PHE A 111 -24.01 -7.67 15.63
CA PHE A 111 -24.90 -7.46 16.78
C PHE A 111 -26.23 -6.83 16.35
N LYS A 112 -26.19 -5.76 15.53
CA LYS A 112 -27.39 -5.08 15.06
C LYS A 112 -28.25 -5.92 14.14
N LEU A 113 -27.65 -6.68 13.23
CA LEU A 113 -28.39 -7.62 12.38
C LEU A 113 -29.07 -8.70 13.22
N SER A 114 -28.37 -9.28 14.19
CA SER A 114 -28.95 -10.26 15.10
C SER A 114 -30.11 -9.64 15.90
N GLU A 115 -29.90 -8.46 16.51
CA GLU A 115 -30.92 -7.74 17.27
C GLU A 115 -32.19 -7.48 16.43
N LEU A 116 -32.05 -6.91 15.24
CA LEU A 116 -33.17 -6.58 14.36
C LEU A 116 -33.89 -7.84 13.87
N ALA A 117 -33.13 -8.86 13.46
CA ALA A 117 -33.71 -10.08 12.94
C ALA A 117 -34.44 -10.88 14.05
N THR A 118 -33.90 -10.92 15.27
CA THR A 118 -34.56 -11.58 16.41
C THR A 118 -35.88 -10.91 16.79
N LYS A 119 -35.97 -9.58 16.79
CA LYS A 119 -37.24 -8.87 17.05
C LYS A 119 -38.35 -9.29 16.10
N VAL A 120 -38.02 -9.47 14.81
CA VAL A 120 -38.98 -9.93 13.80
C VAL A 120 -39.41 -11.38 14.06
N LEU A 121 -38.51 -12.22 14.57
CA LEU A 121 -38.84 -13.61 14.92
C LEU A 121 -39.72 -13.70 16.17
N GLU A 122 -39.52 -12.85 17.17
CA GLU A 122 -40.35 -12.80 18.39
C GLU A 122 -41.82 -12.50 18.07
N GLU A 123 -42.08 -11.71 17.03
CA GLU A 123 -43.42 -11.33 16.55
C GLU A 123 -44.04 -12.34 15.55
N ASP A 124 -43.35 -13.47 15.28
CA ASP A 124 -43.88 -14.53 14.43
C ASP A 124 -45.13 -15.19 15.04
N SER A 125 -46.17 -15.37 14.22
CA SER A 125 -47.43 -15.99 14.65
C SER A 125 -47.40 -17.53 14.65
N GLY A 126 -46.22 -18.14 14.50
CA GLY A 126 -46.02 -19.58 14.47
C GLY A 126 -45.90 -20.23 15.85
N ASN A 127 -45.90 -21.57 15.85
CA ASN A 127 -45.74 -22.38 17.07
C ASN A 127 -44.26 -22.67 17.42
N GLU A 128 -43.30 -21.95 16.84
CA GLU A 128 -41.89 -22.14 17.16
C GLU A 128 -41.54 -21.41 18.47
N GLU A 129 -41.68 -22.11 19.59
CA GLU A 129 -41.39 -21.58 20.94
C GLU A 129 -39.96 -21.04 21.07
N LYS A 130 -39.02 -21.56 20.27
CA LYS A 130 -37.64 -21.05 20.22
C LYS A 130 -37.52 -19.66 19.60
N PHE A 131 -38.49 -19.19 18.81
CA PHE A 131 -38.51 -17.81 18.31
C PHE A 131 -39.02 -16.85 19.38
N LYS A 132 -40.06 -17.23 20.13
CA LYS A 132 -40.63 -16.41 21.22
C LYS A 132 -39.70 -16.23 22.42
N THR A 133 -38.83 -17.21 22.65
CA THR A 133 -37.82 -17.20 23.72
C THR A 133 -36.44 -16.79 23.21
N ALA A 134 -36.31 -16.47 21.91
CA ALA A 134 -35.06 -15.96 21.38
C ALA A 134 -34.78 -14.61 22.03
N THR A 135 -33.52 -14.37 22.38
CA THR A 135 -33.06 -13.06 22.84
C THR A 135 -31.83 -12.70 22.01
N THR A 136 -31.41 -11.44 22.06
CA THR A 136 -30.18 -11.01 21.38
C THR A 136 -28.94 -11.80 21.82
N LEU A 137 -28.95 -12.37 23.05
CA LEU A 137 -27.86 -13.20 23.57
C LEU A 137 -27.90 -14.65 23.08
N SER A 138 -29.07 -15.14 22.63
CA SER A 138 -29.23 -16.52 22.15
C SER A 138 -29.35 -16.62 20.63
N SER A 139 -29.15 -15.50 19.93
CA SER A 139 -29.15 -15.40 18.47
C SER A 139 -27.76 -15.00 17.95
N GLU A 140 -27.15 -15.86 17.13
CA GLU A 140 -25.85 -15.63 16.51
C GLU A 140 -25.92 -15.90 15.01
N ILE A 141 -25.56 -14.89 14.21
CA ILE A 141 -25.41 -15.01 12.76
C ILE A 141 -23.91 -15.12 12.44
N ASP A 142 -23.50 -16.28 11.94
CA ASP A 142 -22.16 -16.57 11.49
C ASP A 142 -22.15 -16.66 9.96
N PHE A 143 -21.80 -15.55 9.31
CA PHE A 143 -21.71 -15.46 7.84
C PHE A 143 -20.62 -16.36 7.25
N ALA A 144 -19.53 -16.62 7.97
CA ALA A 144 -18.43 -17.43 7.46
C ALA A 144 -18.82 -18.90 7.35
N LYS A 145 -19.73 -19.36 8.22
CA LYS A 145 -20.27 -20.72 8.22
C LYS A 145 -21.67 -20.84 7.61
N ASP A 146 -22.19 -19.76 7.03
CA ASP A 146 -23.56 -19.67 6.50
C ASP A 146 -24.60 -20.21 7.50
N ARG A 147 -24.55 -19.70 8.74
CA ARG A 147 -25.26 -20.30 9.86
C ARG A 147 -25.90 -19.24 10.74
N TRP A 148 -27.17 -19.47 11.08
CA TRP A 148 -27.87 -18.66 12.08
C TRP A 148 -28.39 -19.55 13.21
N LEU A 149 -27.74 -19.44 14.38
CA LEU A 149 -28.15 -20.08 15.62
C LEU A 149 -29.19 -19.22 16.31
N ILE A 150 -30.28 -19.84 16.73
CA ILE A 150 -31.27 -19.25 17.62
C ILE A 150 -31.55 -20.28 18.71
N ASN A 151 -31.33 -19.94 19.98
CA ASN A 151 -31.49 -20.88 21.11
C ASN A 151 -30.79 -22.24 20.85
N GLU A 152 -29.50 -22.15 20.47
CA GLU A 152 -28.58 -23.27 20.19
C GLU A 152 -29.00 -24.19 19.03
N ARG A 153 -29.99 -23.78 18.22
CA ARG A 153 -30.52 -24.57 17.12
C ARG A 153 -30.32 -23.85 15.78
N VAL A 154 -29.94 -24.64 14.77
CA VAL A 154 -29.77 -24.18 13.39
C VAL A 154 -30.89 -24.70 12.49
N ASN A 155 -31.33 -25.94 12.71
CA ASN A 155 -32.29 -26.64 11.86
C ASN A 155 -33.73 -26.35 12.27
N TYR A 156 -34.51 -25.71 11.40
CA TYR A 156 -35.93 -25.43 11.60
C TYR A 156 -36.77 -26.08 10.49
N SER A 157 -38.09 -26.12 10.67
CA SER A 157 -39.01 -26.52 9.60
C SER A 157 -38.92 -25.56 8.41
N ASP A 158 -39.34 -26.02 7.24
CA ASP A 158 -39.30 -25.22 6.01
C ASP A 158 -40.03 -23.88 6.17
N SER A 159 -41.22 -23.90 6.76
CA SER A 159 -41.99 -22.69 7.08
C SER A 159 -41.24 -21.72 7.99
N SER A 160 -40.53 -22.22 9.01
CA SER A 160 -39.74 -21.38 9.91
C SER A 160 -38.44 -20.87 9.26
N ASN A 161 -37.87 -21.61 8.29
CA ASN A 161 -36.73 -21.13 7.51
C ASN A 161 -37.12 -19.98 6.57
N VAL A 162 -38.33 -20.01 5.98
CA VAL A 162 -38.88 -18.88 5.21
C VAL A 162 -38.95 -17.63 6.10
N VAL A 163 -39.50 -17.77 7.31
CA VAL A 163 -39.60 -16.67 8.28
C VAL A 163 -38.22 -16.11 8.65
N LYS A 164 -37.25 -16.98 8.96
CA LYS A 164 -35.85 -16.58 9.21
C LYS A 164 -35.30 -15.78 8.03
N LYS A 165 -35.40 -16.32 6.81
CA LYS A 165 -34.86 -15.67 5.62
C LYS A 165 -35.45 -14.26 5.44
N THR A 166 -36.77 -14.14 5.54
CA THR A 166 -37.47 -12.86 5.45
C THR A 166 -37.07 -11.89 6.57
N ALA A 167 -36.97 -12.38 7.81
CA ALA A 167 -36.52 -11.58 8.95
C ALA A 167 -35.10 -11.05 8.75
N LEU A 168 -34.20 -11.86 8.21
CA LEU A 168 -32.83 -11.45 7.90
C LEU A 168 -32.80 -10.39 6.79
N HIS A 169 -33.56 -10.56 5.71
CA HIS A 169 -33.67 -9.54 4.66
C HIS A 169 -34.23 -8.22 5.18
N LEU A 170 -35.24 -8.27 6.05
CA LEU A 170 -35.80 -7.07 6.69
C LEU A 170 -34.76 -6.40 7.60
N ALA A 171 -34.01 -7.19 8.39
CA ALA A 171 -32.94 -6.67 9.24
C ALA A 171 -31.85 -5.96 8.42
N PHE A 172 -31.45 -6.49 7.28
CA PHE A 172 -30.52 -5.82 6.36
C PHE A 172 -31.06 -4.49 5.85
N LEU A 173 -32.32 -4.45 5.43
CA LEU A 173 -32.96 -3.22 4.96
C LEU A 173 -33.04 -2.16 6.08
N LEU A 174 -33.49 -2.56 7.26
CA LEU A 174 -33.58 -1.68 8.43
C LEU A 174 -32.20 -1.14 8.83
N LEU A 175 -31.16 -1.99 8.84
CA LEU A 175 -29.80 -1.55 9.09
C LEU A 175 -29.34 -0.54 8.04
N ALA A 176 -29.59 -0.79 6.76
CA ALA A 176 -29.24 0.14 5.67
C ALA A 176 -29.94 1.51 5.79
N ILE A 177 -31.16 1.54 6.33
CA ILE A 177 -31.93 2.77 6.57
C ILE A 177 -31.34 3.53 7.76
N GLN A 178 -31.11 2.84 8.88
CA GLN A 178 -30.71 3.45 10.15
C GLN A 178 -29.23 3.86 10.19
N ASP A 179 -28.37 3.12 9.49
CA ASP A 179 -26.92 3.27 9.57
C ASP A 179 -26.35 3.95 8.32
N ARG A 180 -25.82 5.17 8.51
CA ARG A 180 -25.25 5.97 7.42
C ARG A 180 -23.96 5.38 6.83
N GLU A 181 -23.24 4.56 7.60
CA GLU A 181 -22.03 3.90 7.13
C GLU A 181 -22.35 2.56 6.43
N CYS A 182 -23.61 2.13 6.43
CA CYS A 182 -24.02 0.92 5.74
C CYS A 182 -23.98 1.13 4.23
N ARG A 183 -23.31 0.21 3.52
CA ARG A 183 -23.23 0.19 2.06
C ARG A 183 -24.23 -0.75 1.40
N TYR A 184 -25.05 -1.44 2.21
CA TYR A 184 -26.14 -2.26 1.68
C TYR A 184 -27.20 -1.33 1.09
N PRO A 185 -27.78 -1.65 -0.08
CA PRO A 185 -28.77 -0.79 -0.70
C PRO A 185 -30.01 -0.66 0.21
N ARG A 186 -30.62 0.53 0.23
CA ARG A 186 -31.96 0.75 0.83
C ARG A 186 -33.06 0.26 -0.11
N PHE A 187 -32.82 -0.90 -0.72
CA PHE A 187 -33.68 -1.54 -1.69
C PHE A 187 -33.69 -3.04 -1.41
N SER A 188 -34.86 -3.64 -1.35
CA SER A 188 -35.00 -5.08 -1.15
C SER A 188 -36.15 -5.65 -1.96
N ILE A 189 -35.97 -6.87 -2.45
CA ILE A 189 -37.03 -7.68 -3.04
C ILE A 189 -37.19 -8.91 -2.16
N MET A 190 -38.39 -9.14 -1.64
CA MET A 190 -38.70 -10.28 -0.79
C MET A 190 -39.73 -11.17 -1.48
N ASP A 191 -39.32 -12.40 -1.78
CA ASP A 191 -40.19 -13.39 -2.38
C ASP A 191 -40.82 -14.30 -1.33
N PHE A 192 -42.13 -14.17 -1.15
CA PHE A 192 -42.92 -14.95 -0.20
C PHE A 192 -43.39 -16.29 -0.77
N GLU A 193 -43.15 -16.56 -2.05
CA GLU A 193 -43.51 -17.84 -2.70
C GLU A 193 -42.35 -18.85 -2.67
N CYS A 194 -41.17 -18.44 -2.21
CA CYS A 194 -39.95 -19.25 -2.18
C CYS A 194 -39.91 -20.37 -1.11
N GLY A 195 -41.04 -20.77 -0.53
CA GLY A 195 -41.09 -21.89 0.41
C GLY A 195 -42.48 -22.21 0.96
N ASP A 196 -42.58 -23.34 1.68
CA ASP A 196 -43.85 -23.80 2.24
C ASP A 196 -44.19 -23.02 3.52
N ILE A 197 -45.07 -22.04 3.39
CA ILE A 197 -45.60 -21.26 4.50
C ILE A 197 -47.12 -21.17 4.40
N ASN A 198 -47.78 -21.35 5.55
CA ASN A 198 -49.22 -21.20 5.63
C ASN A 198 -49.65 -19.74 5.38
N GLU A 199 -50.84 -19.56 4.85
CA GLU A 199 -51.34 -18.25 4.44
C GLU A 199 -51.43 -17.24 5.59
N GLY A 200 -51.89 -17.67 6.77
CA GLY A 200 -51.99 -16.81 7.94
C GLY A 200 -50.64 -16.25 8.41
N ARG A 201 -49.62 -17.11 8.46
CA ARG A 201 -48.25 -16.75 8.86
C ARG A 201 -47.58 -15.88 7.80
N SER A 202 -47.77 -16.15 6.51
CA SER A 202 -47.30 -15.29 5.42
C SER A 202 -47.90 -13.88 5.52
N ARG A 203 -49.23 -13.79 5.70
CA ARG A 203 -49.93 -12.51 5.88
C ARG A 203 -49.48 -11.77 7.14
N ASN A 204 -49.20 -12.48 8.24
CA ASN A 204 -48.65 -11.88 9.45
C ASN A 204 -47.27 -11.25 9.20
N LEU A 205 -46.38 -11.95 8.50
CA LEU A 205 -45.07 -11.41 8.14
C LEU A 205 -45.16 -10.17 7.26
N GLN A 206 -46.08 -10.14 6.30
CA GLN A 206 -46.33 -8.96 5.48
C GLN A 206 -46.74 -7.75 6.34
N LYS A 207 -47.64 -7.95 7.31
CA LYS A 207 -48.02 -6.88 8.27
C LYS A 207 -46.84 -6.41 9.11
N LEU A 208 -46.06 -7.36 9.63
CA LEU A 208 -44.90 -7.09 10.47
C LEU A 208 -43.83 -6.27 9.73
N ILE A 209 -43.61 -6.55 8.46
CA ILE A 209 -42.70 -5.78 7.62
C ILE A 209 -43.19 -4.35 7.44
N VAL A 210 -44.47 -4.18 7.09
CA VAL A 210 -45.04 -2.85 6.88
C VAL A 210 -45.06 -2.04 8.18
N SER A 211 -45.35 -2.66 9.32
CA SER A 211 -45.29 -1.99 10.63
C SER A 211 -43.87 -1.60 11.00
N SER A 212 -42.88 -2.46 10.77
CA SER A 212 -41.46 -2.20 11.05
C SER A 212 -40.87 -1.06 10.23
N LEU A 213 -41.45 -0.78 9.06
CA LEU A 213 -40.99 0.24 8.12
C LEU A 213 -41.89 1.50 8.08
N LYS A 214 -42.90 1.58 8.96
CA LYS A 214 -43.93 2.62 8.93
C LYS A 214 -43.35 4.04 8.99
N ASP A 215 -42.34 4.24 9.84
CA ASP A 215 -41.69 5.55 10.07
C ASP A 215 -40.35 5.68 9.31
N ALA A 216 -40.02 4.70 8.46
CA ALA A 216 -38.80 4.73 7.68
C ALA A 216 -38.98 5.55 6.39
N GLU A 217 -37.91 6.21 5.94
CA GLU A 217 -37.88 7.00 4.71
C GLU A 217 -36.71 6.58 3.83
N ASN A 218 -36.72 7.00 2.56
CA ASN A 218 -35.63 6.80 1.59
C ASN A 218 -35.25 5.32 1.38
N TYR A 219 -36.26 4.46 1.28
CA TYR A 219 -36.09 3.05 0.95
C TYR A 219 -37.14 2.60 -0.08
N GLN A 220 -36.90 1.45 -0.68
CA GLN A 220 -37.89 0.76 -1.50
C GLN A 220 -37.90 -0.73 -1.17
N LEU A 221 -39.10 -1.28 -0.98
CA LEU A 221 -39.33 -2.70 -0.77
C LEU A 221 -40.33 -3.20 -1.80
N ILE A 222 -40.00 -4.30 -2.47
CA ILE A 222 -40.92 -5.02 -3.35
C ILE A 222 -41.17 -6.39 -2.72
N MET A 223 -42.45 -6.71 -2.51
CA MET A 223 -42.87 -8.03 -2.04
C MET A 223 -43.58 -8.77 -3.16
N THR A 224 -43.16 -9.98 -3.48
CA THR A 224 -43.88 -10.86 -4.42
C THR A 224 -44.63 -11.93 -3.64
N THR A 225 -45.94 -12.02 -3.87
CA THR A 225 -46.78 -13.03 -3.22
C THR A 225 -48.04 -13.33 -4.04
N SER A 226 -48.48 -14.58 -4.01
CA SER A 226 -49.78 -15.06 -4.49
C SER A 226 -50.88 -14.96 -3.42
N LYS A 227 -50.48 -14.80 -2.15
CA LYS A 227 -51.34 -14.76 -0.95
C LYS A 227 -51.20 -13.43 -0.23
N VAL A 228 -51.47 -12.35 -0.95
CA VAL A 228 -51.38 -10.96 -0.43
C VAL A 228 -52.27 -10.79 0.80
N GLU A 229 -51.77 -10.05 1.79
CA GLU A 229 -52.58 -9.66 2.94
C GLU A 229 -53.67 -8.67 2.51
N PRO A 230 -54.96 -8.90 2.86
CA PRO A 230 -56.07 -8.12 2.33
C PRO A 230 -55.98 -6.60 2.51
N SER A 231 -55.40 -6.10 3.60
CA SER A 231 -55.22 -4.66 3.83
C SER A 231 -54.11 -4.05 2.96
N LEU A 232 -53.19 -4.87 2.45
CA LEU A 232 -52.12 -4.46 1.53
C LEU A 232 -52.52 -4.60 0.05
N ASN A 233 -53.61 -5.31 -0.26
CA ASN A 233 -54.13 -5.44 -1.63
C ASN A 233 -55.01 -4.24 -2.01
N ASN A 234 -54.38 -3.10 -2.27
CA ASN A 234 -55.05 -1.85 -2.60
C ASN A 234 -54.24 -1.05 -3.63
N ASP A 235 -54.80 0.06 -4.16
CA ASP A 235 -54.15 0.87 -5.20
C ASP A 235 -52.90 1.63 -4.72
N ILE A 236 -52.61 1.65 -3.41
CA ILE A 236 -51.43 2.32 -2.82
C ILE A 236 -50.22 1.40 -2.87
N TYR A 237 -50.38 0.13 -2.49
CA TYR A 237 -49.28 -0.84 -2.37
C TYR A 237 -49.31 -1.93 -3.44
N GLY A 238 -50.48 -2.26 -3.96
CA GLY A 238 -50.69 -3.32 -4.94
C GLY A 238 -50.25 -2.90 -6.34
N VAL A 239 -49.55 -3.81 -7.03
CA VAL A 239 -49.17 -3.64 -8.43
C VAL A 239 -49.72 -4.80 -9.25
N GLY A 240 -50.58 -4.48 -10.21
CA GLY A 240 -51.22 -5.46 -11.10
C GLY A 240 -52.54 -6.01 -10.57
N ARG A 241 -53.19 -6.85 -11.37
CA ARG A 241 -54.48 -7.47 -11.02
C ARG A 241 -54.27 -8.65 -10.07
N TYR A 242 -55.08 -8.72 -9.01
CA TYR A 242 -55.20 -9.92 -8.19
C TYR A 242 -56.06 -10.97 -8.90
N TYR A 243 -55.57 -12.21 -8.98
CA TYR A 243 -56.27 -13.34 -9.59
C TYR A 243 -56.76 -14.28 -8.50
N ASP A 244 -58.07 -14.50 -8.45
CA ASP A 244 -58.66 -15.54 -7.60
C ASP A 244 -58.49 -16.93 -8.24
N LYS A 245 -58.71 -18.03 -7.49
CA LYS A 245 -58.52 -19.42 -7.94
C LYS A 245 -59.24 -19.78 -9.24
N ASN A 246 -60.28 -19.04 -9.61
CA ASN A 246 -61.09 -19.26 -10.81
C ASN A 246 -60.98 -18.11 -11.83
N ASP A 247 -60.01 -17.21 -11.68
CA ASP A 247 -59.81 -16.05 -12.55
C ASP A 247 -58.66 -16.30 -13.53
N TYR A 248 -59.01 -16.81 -14.72
CA TYR A 248 -58.03 -17.12 -15.76
C TYR A 248 -57.81 -15.93 -16.69
N ILE A 249 -56.53 -15.69 -17.02
CA ILE A 249 -56.12 -14.68 -18.01
C ILE A 249 -56.67 -15.03 -19.40
N LEU A 250 -56.73 -16.31 -19.73
CA LEU A 250 -57.31 -16.83 -20.95
C LEU A 250 -58.68 -17.42 -20.63
N LYS A 251 -59.74 -16.76 -21.10
CA LYS A 251 -61.09 -17.32 -21.10
C LYS A 251 -61.22 -18.17 -22.37
N GLY A 252 -61.46 -19.48 -22.20
CA GLY A 252 -61.79 -20.40 -23.29
C GLY A 252 -63.20 -20.17 -23.82
#